data_AF-A0ABD3QS97-F1
#
_entry.id   AF-A0ABD3QS97-F1
#
_cell.length_a   1.000
_cell.length_b   1.000
_cell.length_c   1.000
_cell.angle_alpha   90.00
_cell.angle_beta   90.00
_cell.angle_gamma   90.00
#
_symmetry.space_group_name_H-M   'P 1'
#
loop_
_entity.id
_entity.type
_entity.pdbx_description
1 polymer ?
#
loop_
_entity_poly.entity_id
_entity_poly.type
_entity_poly.pdbx_seq_one_letter_code
_entity_poly.pdbx_strand_id
1 'polypeptide(L)'
;MVGLGSLQKATSGQHTAARHRYEKRTNMDDDDQRYDDDEEDEDEGERLPPKVEELAQASVPTTLKGVRACMRCGIIKTLDQFLEYGCENCPFLDMAGNHERCNMCTTAFFEGQVAVMDPGESWTAKWIRVDGYLPGIYAISITGEFDKDTEEELESRGCRWRCRPAGSESTNGAP
;
A
#
# COMPACT_ATOMS: atom_id res chain seq x y z
N MET A 1 -46.66 55.45 -11.68
CA MET A 1 -45.80 56.65 -11.72
C MET A 1 -45.44 57.01 -10.29
N VAL A 2 -44.13 57.05 -10.01
CA VAL A 2 -43.36 57.76 -8.95
C VAL A 2 -44.07 58.07 -7.61
N GLY A 3 -43.54 57.85 -6.42
CA GLY A 3 -42.19 57.53 -5.95
C GLY A 3 -42.18 57.84 -4.44
N LEU A 4 -41.61 56.95 -3.64
CA LEU A 4 -41.34 57.08 -2.20
C LEU A 4 -39.92 56.52 -2.02
N GLY A 5 -39.00 57.06 -1.24
CA GLY A 5 -39.05 58.16 -0.31
C GLY A 5 -37.66 58.36 0.31
N SER A 6 -37.43 59.59 0.72
CA SER A 6 -36.94 59.99 2.05
C SER A 6 -35.51 59.74 2.54
N LEU A 7 -34.88 60.89 2.87
CA LEU A 7 -34.20 61.30 4.14
C LEU A 7 -33.11 60.35 4.72
N GLN A 8 -31.96 60.77 5.27
CA GLN A 8 -31.44 62.03 5.84
C GLN A 8 -29.93 61.84 6.15
N LYS A 9 -29.16 62.95 6.16
CA LYS A 9 -28.01 63.38 7.05
C LYS A 9 -27.07 62.32 7.68
N ALA A 10 -25.78 62.55 7.98
CA ALA A 10 -24.73 63.53 7.71
C ALA A 10 -23.45 63.07 8.47
N THR A 11 -22.26 63.45 7.98
CA THR A 11 -20.94 63.50 8.70
C THR A 11 -20.29 62.14 9.03
N SER A 12 -18.97 61.92 9.07
CA SER A 12 -17.80 62.78 9.24
C SER A 12 -16.54 61.98 8.87
N GLY A 13 -15.57 62.61 8.16
CA GLY A 13 -14.11 62.40 8.29
C GLY A 13 -13.51 61.03 7.93
N GLN A 14 -12.29 60.88 7.42
CA GLN A 14 -11.16 61.78 7.26
C GLN A 14 -10.24 61.25 6.14
N HIS A 15 -9.71 62.19 5.34
CA HIS A 15 -8.31 62.32 4.92
C HIS A 15 -7.57 61.11 4.30
N THR A 16 -7.27 61.18 3.00
CA THR A 16 -5.94 61.51 2.40
C THR A 16 -5.29 60.25 1.82
N ALA A 17 -4.57 60.24 0.71
CA ALA A 17 -4.20 61.27 -0.24
C ALA A 17 -3.71 60.58 -1.55
N ALA A 18 -3.81 61.36 -2.63
CA ALA A 18 -2.79 61.51 -3.69
C ALA A 18 -2.30 60.25 -4.43
N ARG A 19 -2.69 60.09 -5.69
CA ARG A 19 -1.96 60.58 -6.89
C ARG A 19 -0.64 59.82 -7.13
N HIS A 20 -0.56 59.08 -8.22
CA HIS A 20 -0.02 59.64 -9.46
C HIS A 20 -0.20 58.66 -10.64
N ARG A 21 -0.75 59.22 -11.71
CA ARG A 21 -0.79 58.67 -13.07
C ARG A 21 0.64 58.54 -13.59
N TYR A 22 1.01 57.40 -14.17
CA TYR A 22 2.04 57.33 -15.19
C TYR A 22 1.55 56.48 -16.35
N GLU A 23 1.21 57.16 -17.44
CA GLU A 23 0.89 56.56 -18.74
C GLU A 23 2.09 55.79 -19.28
N LYS A 24 1.96 54.47 -19.45
CA LYS A 24 2.89 53.72 -20.30
C LYS A 24 2.38 53.75 -21.74
N ARG A 25 3.01 54.64 -22.48
CA ARG A 25 3.02 54.80 -23.93
C ARG A 25 3.18 53.43 -24.61
N THR A 26 2.22 53.07 -25.46
CA THR A 26 2.32 51.94 -26.38
C THR A 26 3.26 52.31 -27.51
N ASN A 27 4.41 51.65 -27.60
CA ASN A 27 5.11 51.41 -28.86
C ASN A 27 5.48 49.93 -28.84
N MET A 28 4.81 49.21 -29.71
CA MET A 28 4.88 47.78 -29.93
C MET A 28 5.56 47.67 -31.28
N ASP A 29 6.88 47.55 -31.32
CA ASP A 29 7.67 47.21 -32.50
C ASP A 29 8.99 46.58 -32.03
N ASP A 30 9.12 45.29 -32.35
CA ASP A 30 10.34 44.55 -32.72
C ASP A 30 11.61 44.75 -31.87
N ASP A 31 11.99 43.75 -31.06
CA ASP A 31 12.89 42.69 -31.54
C ASP A 31 13.24 41.75 -30.38
N ASP A 32 13.44 40.49 -30.76
CA ASP A 32 13.57 39.26 -30.01
C ASP A 32 14.64 39.27 -28.89
N GLN A 33 14.25 39.19 -27.60
CA GLN A 33 15.07 38.70 -26.46
C GLN A 33 14.38 38.90 -25.08
N ARG A 34 13.49 37.98 -24.73
CA ARG A 34 12.98 37.73 -23.36
C ARG A 34 12.18 36.42 -23.48
N TYR A 35 12.51 35.30 -22.85
CA TYR A 35 12.85 35.06 -21.46
C TYR A 35 13.92 33.97 -21.38
N ASP A 36 15.05 34.29 -20.75
CA ASP A 36 15.95 33.29 -20.17
C ASP A 36 15.30 32.76 -18.88
N ASP A 37 15.53 31.47 -18.60
CA ASP A 37 15.25 30.74 -17.36
C ASP A 37 13.77 30.41 -17.08
N ASP A 38 13.21 29.51 -17.89
CA ASP A 38 12.34 28.48 -17.31
C ASP A 38 13.28 27.45 -16.70
N GLU A 39 13.58 27.57 -15.40
CA GLU A 39 14.06 26.45 -14.59
C GLU A 39 13.05 25.32 -14.83
N GLU A 40 13.44 24.33 -15.64
CA GLU A 40 12.76 23.05 -15.64
C GLU A 40 12.90 22.54 -14.21
N ASP A 41 11.85 22.72 -13.41
CA ASP A 41 11.63 21.96 -12.18
C ASP A 41 11.69 20.49 -12.61
N GLU A 42 12.91 19.92 -12.60
CA GLU A 42 13.13 18.49 -12.72
C GLU A 42 12.21 17.88 -11.67
N ASP A 43 11.23 17.11 -12.12
CA ASP A 43 10.40 16.24 -11.30
C ASP A 43 11.33 15.25 -10.61
N GLU A 44 12.03 15.70 -9.57
CA GLU A 44 12.73 14.88 -8.59
C GLU A 44 11.63 14.14 -7.84
N GLY A 45 11.13 13.09 -8.47
CA GLY A 45 10.11 12.21 -7.94
C GLY A 45 10.43 11.92 -6.48
N GLU A 46 9.51 12.32 -5.61
CA GLU A 46 9.72 12.42 -4.17
C GLU A 46 10.46 11.19 -3.66
N ARG A 47 11.73 11.38 -3.28
CA ARG A 47 12.61 10.31 -2.82
C ARG A 47 11.92 9.63 -1.64
N LEU A 48 11.44 8.41 -1.87
CA LEU A 48 10.74 7.64 -0.86
C LEU A 48 11.58 7.64 0.43
N PRO A 49 10.95 7.80 1.62
CA PRO A 49 11.68 7.79 2.88
C PRO A 49 12.57 6.54 2.94
N PRO A 50 13.83 6.63 3.40
CA PRO A 50 14.78 5.50 3.41
C PRO A 50 14.22 4.22 4.04
N LYS A 51 13.27 4.36 4.97
CA LYS A 51 12.55 3.26 5.62
C LYS A 51 11.73 2.40 4.64
N VAL A 52 11.28 2.95 3.51
CA VAL A 52 10.47 2.24 2.50
C VAL A 52 11.35 1.34 1.62
N GLU A 53 12.62 1.72 1.40
CA GLU A 53 13.56 1.00 0.53
C GLU A 53 14.26 -0.16 1.25
N GLU A 54 14.44 -0.07 2.58
CA GLU A 54 15.13 -1.09 3.38
C GLU A 54 14.26 -2.32 3.70
N LEU A 55 12.93 -2.19 3.59
CA LEU A 55 12.03 -3.30 3.83
C LEU A 55 11.90 -4.13 2.54
N ALA A 56 12.50 -5.32 2.49
CA ALA A 56 12.24 -6.29 1.42
C ALA A 56 10.74 -6.63 1.40
N GLN A 57 9.96 -6.02 0.49
CA GLN A 57 8.52 -6.23 0.39
C GLN A 57 8.23 -7.50 -0.40
N ALA A 58 7.37 -8.37 0.12
CA ALA A 58 6.86 -9.48 -0.66
C ALA A 58 5.89 -8.98 -1.73
N SER A 59 5.80 -9.69 -2.85
CA SER A 59 4.95 -9.28 -3.96
C SER A 59 3.46 -9.27 -3.58
N VAL A 60 2.78 -8.16 -3.87
CA VAL A 60 1.33 -8.02 -3.65
C VAL A 60 0.54 -8.76 -4.73
N PRO A 61 -0.66 -9.31 -4.42
CA PRO A 61 -1.52 -9.94 -5.43
C PRO A 61 -1.79 -9.02 -6.63
N THR A 62 -1.47 -9.48 -7.84
CA THR A 62 -1.74 -8.70 -9.08
C THR A 62 -3.23 -8.60 -9.41
N THR A 63 -4.02 -9.54 -8.91
CA THR A 63 -5.48 -9.56 -9.00
C THR A 63 -6.06 -10.17 -7.74
N LEU A 64 -7.30 -9.82 -7.40
CA LEU A 64 -8.04 -10.45 -6.31
C LEU A 64 -8.70 -11.78 -6.72
N LYS A 65 -8.73 -12.09 -8.03
CA LYS A 65 -9.29 -13.36 -8.52
C LYS A 65 -8.26 -14.47 -8.43
N GLY A 66 -8.66 -15.63 -7.90
CA GLY A 66 -7.79 -16.80 -7.84
C GLY A 66 -6.59 -16.64 -6.89
N VAL A 67 -6.70 -15.73 -5.92
CA VAL A 67 -5.69 -15.60 -4.86
C VAL A 67 -5.71 -16.82 -3.94
N ARG A 68 -4.54 -17.14 -3.42
CA ARG A 68 -4.32 -18.27 -2.51
C ARG A 68 -3.46 -17.79 -1.35
N ALA A 69 -3.65 -18.39 -0.18
CA ALA A 69 -2.80 -18.20 0.98
C ALA A 69 -1.78 -19.33 1.08
N CYS A 70 -0.51 -19.01 1.34
CA CYS A 70 0.47 -20.02 1.73
C CYS A 70 0.07 -20.65 3.06
N MET A 71 -0.07 -21.97 3.11
CA MET A 71 -0.55 -22.67 4.31
C MET A 71 0.42 -22.58 5.49
N ARG A 72 1.72 -22.31 5.22
CA ARG A 72 2.74 -22.16 6.25
C ARG A 72 2.79 -20.75 6.87
N CYS A 73 2.98 -19.70 6.07
CA CYS A 73 3.16 -18.33 6.59
C CYS A 73 1.92 -17.44 6.47
N GLY A 74 0.97 -17.80 5.60
CA GLY A 74 -0.25 -17.05 5.36
C GLY A 74 -0.16 -15.88 4.39
N ILE A 75 0.96 -15.69 3.69
CA ILE A 75 1.03 -14.68 2.63
C ILE A 75 0.04 -15.01 1.51
N ILE A 76 -0.64 -13.99 1.00
CA ILE A 76 -1.63 -14.09 -0.08
C ILE A 76 -1.00 -13.57 -1.36
N LYS A 77 -1.04 -14.38 -2.42
CA LYS A 77 -0.60 -14.06 -3.79
C LYS A 77 -1.53 -14.75 -4.79
N THR A 78 -1.43 -14.41 -6.07
CA THR A 78 -2.08 -15.24 -7.11
C THR A 78 -1.34 -16.58 -7.26
N LEU A 79 -2.02 -17.60 -7.80
CA LEU A 79 -1.38 -18.87 -8.12
C LEU A 79 -0.18 -18.69 -9.05
N ASP A 80 -0.32 -17.83 -10.07
CA ASP A 80 0.76 -17.54 -11.03
C ASP A 80 1.98 -16.92 -10.34
N GLN A 81 1.78 -16.02 -9.38
CA GLN A 81 2.89 -15.43 -8.63
C GLN A 81 3.60 -16.44 -7.71
N PHE A 82 2.88 -17.43 -7.18
CA PHE A 82 3.53 -18.54 -6.47
C PHE A 82 4.29 -19.46 -7.42
N LEU A 83 3.76 -19.69 -8.62
CA LEU A 83 4.43 -20.51 -9.63
C LEU A 83 5.68 -19.83 -10.17
N GLU A 84 5.66 -18.51 -10.36
CA GLU A 84 6.78 -17.77 -10.93
C GLU A 84 7.89 -17.51 -9.90
N TYR A 85 7.52 -17.07 -8.69
CA TYR A 85 8.49 -16.59 -7.69
C TYR A 85 8.52 -17.42 -6.39
N GLY A 86 7.60 -18.36 -6.21
CA GLY A 86 7.44 -19.07 -4.95
C GLY A 86 6.90 -18.18 -3.83
N CYS A 87 7.16 -18.58 -2.59
CA CYS A 87 6.81 -17.81 -1.39
C CYS A 87 8.08 -17.24 -0.77
N GLU A 88 8.11 -15.92 -0.64
CA GLU A 88 9.26 -15.15 -0.17
C GLU A 88 9.58 -15.46 1.30
N ASN A 89 8.57 -15.83 2.11
CA ASN A 89 8.76 -16.23 3.51
C ASN A 89 9.11 -17.72 3.68
N CYS A 90 8.92 -18.53 2.64
CA CYS A 90 9.00 -19.99 2.69
C CYS A 90 9.76 -20.56 1.47
N PRO A 91 11.00 -20.13 1.20
CA PRO A 91 11.75 -20.56 0.02
C PRO A 91 11.96 -22.09 -0.01
N PHE A 92 12.01 -22.72 1.16
CA PHE A 92 12.17 -24.17 1.30
C PHE A 92 10.97 -25.01 0.84
N LEU A 93 9.80 -24.40 0.56
CA LEU A 93 8.64 -25.12 0.00
C LEU A 93 8.78 -25.40 -1.50
N ASP A 94 9.81 -24.83 -2.15
CA ASP A 94 10.20 -25.11 -3.53
C ASP A 94 9.03 -25.05 -4.54
N MET A 95 8.25 -23.98 -4.44
CA MET A 95 7.06 -23.77 -5.28
C MET A 95 7.36 -23.17 -6.65
N ALA A 96 8.48 -22.45 -6.79
CA ALA A 96 8.82 -21.79 -8.05
C ALA A 96 9.06 -22.83 -9.16
N GLY A 97 8.38 -22.66 -10.30
CA GLY A 97 8.38 -23.60 -11.41
C GLY A 97 7.61 -24.91 -11.16
N ASN A 98 7.01 -25.10 -9.97
CA ASN A 98 6.36 -26.35 -9.59
C ASN A 98 4.89 -26.14 -9.20
N HIS A 99 4.00 -26.30 -10.19
CA HIS A 99 2.56 -26.12 -10.01
C HIS A 99 1.94 -27.11 -9.01
N GLU A 100 2.48 -28.32 -8.90
CA GLU A 100 2.00 -29.32 -7.93
C GLU A 100 2.32 -28.86 -6.50
N ARG A 101 3.56 -28.42 -6.26
CA ARG A 101 3.95 -27.82 -4.97
C ARG A 101 3.12 -26.58 -4.64
N CYS A 102 2.84 -25.70 -5.60
CA CYS A 102 1.94 -24.57 -5.36
C CYS A 102 0.57 -25.02 -4.86
N ASN A 103 -0.03 -26.04 -5.49
CA ASN A 103 -1.34 -26.56 -5.08
C ASN A 103 -1.31 -27.24 -3.71
N MET A 104 -0.25 -27.99 -3.41
CA MET A 104 -0.09 -28.72 -2.14
C MET A 104 0.28 -27.81 -0.96
N CYS A 105 0.91 -26.66 -1.21
CA CYS A 105 1.39 -25.77 -0.14
C CYS A 105 0.57 -24.49 0.04
N THR A 106 -0.46 -24.28 -0.79
CA THR A 106 -1.32 -23.09 -0.72
C THR A 106 -2.80 -23.49 -0.79
N THR A 107 -3.68 -22.63 -0.29
CA THR A 107 -5.13 -22.87 -0.27
C THR A 107 -5.91 -21.65 -0.73
N ALA A 108 -7.04 -21.87 -1.40
CA ALA A 108 -8.02 -20.82 -1.68
C ALA A 108 -9.00 -20.61 -0.51
N PHE A 109 -8.99 -21.50 0.49
CA PHE A 109 -9.87 -21.45 1.65
C PHE A 109 -9.18 -20.67 2.77
N PHE A 110 -9.34 -19.36 2.76
CA PHE A 110 -8.86 -18.48 3.82
C PHE A 110 -9.90 -17.38 4.09
N GLU A 111 -9.84 -16.78 5.27
CA GLU A 111 -10.75 -15.73 5.69
C GLU A 111 -9.97 -14.51 6.16
N GLY A 112 -10.46 -13.33 5.75
CA GLY A 112 -9.84 -12.04 6.06
C GLY A 112 -8.50 -11.83 5.38
N GLN A 113 -8.18 -10.57 5.09
CA GLN A 113 -6.93 -10.17 4.49
C GLN A 113 -6.43 -8.89 5.16
N VAL A 114 -5.13 -8.85 5.47
CA VAL A 114 -4.47 -7.75 6.16
C VAL A 114 -3.24 -7.34 5.36
N ALA A 115 -3.18 -6.07 4.99
CA ALA A 115 -1.96 -5.47 4.46
C ALA A 115 -1.04 -5.09 5.62
N VAL A 116 0.11 -5.75 5.71
CA VAL A 116 1.13 -5.51 6.74
C VAL A 116 2.29 -4.76 6.11
N MET A 117 2.49 -3.50 6.52
CA MET A 117 3.56 -2.63 6.01
C MET A 117 4.81 -2.65 6.89
N ASP A 118 4.65 -2.70 8.20
CA ASP A 118 5.74 -2.81 9.20
C ASP A 118 5.42 -3.95 10.17
N PRO A 119 5.83 -5.19 9.86
CA PRO A 119 5.55 -6.37 10.68
C PRO A 119 6.10 -6.28 12.12
N GLY A 120 7.27 -5.67 12.30
CA GLY A 120 7.94 -5.60 13.62
C GLY A 120 7.22 -4.68 14.61
N GLU A 121 6.63 -3.60 14.12
CA GLU A 121 5.93 -2.62 14.96
C GLU A 121 4.41 -2.86 15.04
N SER A 122 3.82 -3.57 14.08
CA SER A 122 2.37 -3.77 14.00
C SER A 122 1.82 -4.72 15.08
N TRP A 123 0.90 -4.21 15.91
CA TRP A 123 0.14 -5.06 16.84
C TRP A 123 -0.67 -6.13 16.10
N THR A 124 -1.29 -5.77 14.96
CA THR A 124 -2.04 -6.74 14.15
C THR A 124 -1.13 -7.86 13.64
N ALA A 125 0.09 -7.53 13.20
CA ALA A 125 1.06 -8.53 12.75
C ALA A 125 1.44 -9.49 13.88
N LYS A 126 1.69 -8.97 15.09
CA LYS A 126 1.93 -9.77 16.30
C LYS A 126 0.74 -10.64 16.65
N TRP A 127 -0.48 -10.12 16.56
CA TRP A 127 -1.72 -10.84 16.86
C TRP A 127 -1.92 -12.03 15.93
N ILE A 128 -1.70 -11.87 14.62
CA ILE A 128 -1.79 -12.97 13.63
C ILE A 128 -0.48 -13.75 13.44
N ARG A 129 0.56 -13.47 14.23
CA ARG A 129 1.88 -14.14 14.22
C ARG A 129 2.62 -14.05 12.87
N VAL A 130 2.61 -12.88 12.25
CA VAL A 130 3.36 -12.57 11.02
C VAL A 130 4.40 -11.47 11.23
N ASP A 131 4.66 -11.09 12.47
CA ASP A 131 5.62 -10.06 12.88
C ASP A 131 7.09 -10.38 12.53
N GLY A 132 7.40 -11.66 12.30
CA GLY A 132 8.71 -12.12 11.80
C GLY A 132 8.77 -12.36 10.29
N TYR A 133 7.76 -11.97 9.52
CA TYR A 133 7.71 -12.14 8.07
C TYR A 133 7.88 -10.81 7.34
N LEU A 134 8.03 -10.88 6.00
CA LEU A 134 8.16 -9.71 5.15
C LEU A 134 6.87 -8.87 5.12
N PRO A 135 6.93 -7.56 4.84
CA PRO A 135 5.74 -6.80 4.49
C PRO A 135 4.99 -7.42 3.31
N GLY A 136 3.66 -7.43 3.36
CA GLY A 136 2.82 -8.06 2.34
C GLY A 136 1.36 -8.20 2.76
N ILE A 137 0.58 -8.91 1.94
CA ILE A 137 -0.83 -9.22 2.24
C ILE A 137 -0.92 -10.60 2.90
N TYR A 138 -1.56 -10.69 4.06
CA TYR A 138 -1.68 -11.93 4.83
C TYR A 138 -3.12 -12.30 5.13
N ALA A 139 -3.42 -13.59 5.16
CA ALA A 139 -4.69 -14.13 5.61
C ALA A 139 -4.82 -14.05 7.15
N ILE A 140 -6.04 -13.81 7.65
CA ILE A 140 -6.31 -13.85 9.10
C ILE A 140 -6.44 -15.30 9.56
N SER A 141 -7.28 -16.09 8.89
CA SER A 141 -7.47 -17.52 9.12
C SER A 141 -7.26 -18.30 7.83
N ILE A 142 -6.73 -19.52 7.93
CA ILE A 142 -6.36 -20.35 6.79
C ILE A 142 -6.85 -21.76 7.04
N THR A 143 -7.64 -22.29 6.11
CA THR A 143 -8.16 -23.65 6.17
C THR A 143 -7.41 -24.51 5.16
N GLY A 144 -6.82 -25.59 5.65
CA GLY A 144 -6.03 -26.52 4.86
C GLY A 144 -5.21 -27.47 5.71
N GLU A 145 -4.66 -28.49 5.06
CA GLU A 145 -3.86 -29.54 5.66
C GLU A 145 -2.73 -29.85 4.69
N PHE A 146 -1.53 -30.05 5.23
CA PHE A 146 -0.40 -30.53 4.45
C PHE A 146 -0.49 -32.05 4.30
N ASP A 147 0.10 -32.60 3.25
CA ASP A 147 0.34 -34.04 3.22
C ASP A 147 1.40 -34.43 4.25
N LYS A 148 1.42 -35.71 4.62
CA LYS A 148 2.33 -36.22 5.66
C LYS A 148 3.79 -35.94 5.33
N ASP A 149 4.16 -36.09 4.05
CA ASP A 149 5.52 -35.87 3.59
C ASP A 149 5.94 -34.41 3.81
N THR A 150 5.07 -33.43 3.49
CA THR A 150 5.35 -32.02 3.75
C THR A 150 5.29 -31.68 5.24
N GLU A 151 4.42 -32.31 6.04
CA GLU A 151 4.40 -32.15 7.50
C GLU A 151 5.71 -32.60 8.14
N GLU A 152 6.19 -33.80 7.81
CA GLU A 152 7.49 -34.32 8.28
C GLU A 152 8.64 -33.39 7.85
N GLU A 153 8.58 -32.87 6.62
CA GLU A 153 9.54 -31.91 6.11
C GLU A 153 9.56 -30.60 6.93
N LEU A 154 8.40 -30.09 7.30
CA LEU A 154 8.23 -28.88 8.12
C LEU A 154 8.68 -29.10 9.56
N GLU A 155 8.31 -30.23 10.15
CA GLU A 155 8.67 -30.60 11.53
C GLU A 155 10.17 -30.80 11.70
N SER A 156 10.83 -31.47 10.74
CA SER A 156 12.28 -31.64 10.74
C SER A 156 13.05 -30.32 10.73
N ARG A 157 12.43 -29.26 10.17
CA ARG A 157 12.95 -27.88 10.16
C ARG A 157 12.50 -27.05 11.35
N GLY A 158 11.69 -27.60 12.27
CA GLY A 158 11.10 -26.86 13.39
C GLY A 158 10.14 -25.74 12.96
N CYS A 159 9.58 -25.83 11.75
CA CYS A 159 8.69 -24.82 11.21
C CYS A 159 7.25 -25.06 11.63
N ARG A 160 6.66 -24.11 12.37
CA ARG A 160 5.20 -24.08 12.57
C ARG A 160 4.50 -23.52 11.33
N TRP A 161 3.27 -23.98 11.08
CA TRP A 161 2.41 -23.49 10.02
C TRP A 161 1.10 -22.90 10.55
N ARG A 162 0.39 -22.15 9.68
CA ARG A 162 -0.80 -21.38 10.05
C ARG A 162 -2.12 -22.04 9.66
N CYS A 163 -2.14 -22.92 8.66
CA CYS A 163 -3.37 -23.59 8.27
C CYS A 163 -3.92 -24.50 9.36
N ARG A 164 -5.25 -24.65 9.37
CA ARG A 164 -5.98 -25.54 10.26
C ARG A 164 -6.91 -26.45 9.46
N PRO A 165 -7.15 -27.70 9.90
CA PRO A 165 -8.13 -28.57 9.29
C PRO A 165 -9.53 -27.93 9.28
N ALA A 166 -10.34 -28.30 8.28
CA ALA A 166 -11.72 -27.81 8.22
C ALA A 166 -12.50 -28.26 9.46
N GLY A 167 -13.28 -27.35 10.06
CA GLY A 167 -14.12 -27.64 11.22
C GLY A 167 -13.41 -27.61 12.57
N SER A 168 -12.08 -27.39 12.62
CA SER A 168 -11.46 -26.97 13.88
C SER A 168 -11.80 -25.49 14.09
N GLU A 169 -12.58 -25.17 15.13
CA GLU A 169 -12.82 -23.78 15.50
C GLU A 169 -11.47 -23.08 15.69
N SER A 170 -11.35 -21.87 15.13
CA SER A 170 -10.29 -20.94 15.45
C SER A 170 -10.46 -20.57 16.92
N THR A 171 -10.00 -21.44 17.82
CA THR A 171 -9.67 -21.02 19.17
C THR A 171 -8.61 -19.94 18.94
N ASN A 172 -9.04 -18.69 19.07
CA ASN A 172 -8.14 -17.55 19.12
C ASN A 172 -7.33 -17.72 20.40
N GLY A 173 -6.37 -18.64 20.38
CA GLY A 173 -5.24 -18.71 21.28
C GLY A 173 -4.25 -17.60 20.90
N ALA A 174 -4.76 -16.38 20.80
CA ALA A 174 -3.98 -15.25 21.27
C ALA A 174 -3.88 -15.42 22.80
N PRO A 175 -2.75 -15.10 23.43
CA PRO A 175 -2.72 -14.97 24.88
C PRO A 175 -3.82 -14.00 25.36
#